data_AF-A0A7L0G053-F1
#
_entry.id   AF-A0A7L0G053-F1
#
_cell.length_a   1.000
_cell.length_b   1.000
_cell.length_c   1.000
_cell.angle_alpha   90.00
_cell.angle_beta   90.00
_cell.angle_gamma   90.00
#
_symmetry.space_group_name_H-M   'P 1'
#
loop_
_entity.id
_entity.type
_entity.pdbx_description
1 polymer ?
#
loop_
_entity_poly.entity_id
_entity_poly.type
_entity_poly.pdbx_seq_one_letter_code
_entity_poly.pdbx_strand_id
1 'polypeptide(L)'
;SEHLQQARILSGSQDKVSVPESGPEMSEPQVAVAPVVASKLSVKAPEFYPAGYNHNFNQNFTDSSFEDRYDGYLTLEEYVQDFLNHLTEQPGCFETEIEQFAETLNGWVTADEDLQELVELIYQQATSVPNFSYMGARLCNYLSHHLTISPLSGNFRQLLLQRCRTEYENRDEATKGDETTRKQFHAFVLFLAELYLNLEIKGTKGQVTRAEILQEGLRELLNALLSNPVDSNLICAVKLLKLTGSVLEDAWKEKGKNDMEEVIQRIENVVLDANCSR
;
A
#
# COMPACT_ATOMS: atom_id res chain seq x y z
N SER A 1 -7.26 78.07 -25.75
CA SER A 1 -7.07 77.12 -24.62
C SER A 1 -6.39 75.84 -25.11
N GLU A 2 -5.12 75.83 -25.52
CA GLU A 2 -3.93 76.43 -24.88
C GLU A 2 -3.75 75.90 -23.44
N HIS A 3 -2.57 75.42 -23.02
CA HIS A 3 -1.23 75.85 -23.45
C HIS A 3 -0.20 74.71 -23.64
N LEU A 4 0.75 74.91 -24.58
CA LEU A 4 2.02 74.18 -24.72
C LEU A 4 3.04 74.69 -23.66
N GLN A 5 4.12 73.99 -23.28
CA GLN A 5 5.34 73.56 -24.03
C GLN A 5 6.08 72.50 -23.14
N GLN A 6 7.08 71.68 -23.50
CA GLN A 6 8.34 71.83 -24.26
C GLN A 6 9.04 70.42 -24.21
N ALA A 7 9.95 69.93 -25.07
CA ALA A 7 10.36 70.19 -26.46
C ALA A 7 10.97 68.88 -27.04
N ARG A 8 11.14 68.79 -28.37
CA ARG A 8 11.60 67.59 -29.11
C ARG A 8 12.98 67.83 -29.74
N ILE A 9 13.90 66.87 -29.64
CA ILE A 9 15.04 66.69 -30.56
C ILE A 9 15.18 65.19 -30.92
N LEU A 10 15.53 64.88 -32.16
CA LEU A 10 15.64 63.53 -32.74
C LEU A 10 17.01 63.32 -33.41
N SER A 11 17.75 62.32 -32.96
CA SER A 11 18.72 61.47 -33.71
C SER A 11 19.29 60.47 -32.68
N GLY A 12 19.63 59.21 -33.00
CA GLY A 12 19.85 58.60 -34.30
C GLY A 12 21.26 58.00 -34.30
N SER A 13 21.45 56.88 -33.61
CA SER A 13 22.78 56.28 -33.39
C SER A 13 22.73 54.75 -33.43
N GLN A 14 23.32 54.18 -34.49
CA GLN A 14 23.89 52.83 -34.50
C GLN A 14 25.37 52.99 -34.77
N ASP A 15 26.24 52.43 -33.91
CA ASP A 15 27.69 52.43 -34.13
C ASP A 15 28.27 51.01 -34.10
N LYS A 16 29.31 50.80 -34.91
CA LYS A 16 29.98 49.52 -35.17
C LYS A 16 31.22 49.32 -34.31
N VAL A 17 31.49 48.07 -33.93
CA VAL A 17 32.80 47.46 -33.61
C VAL A 17 32.69 45.95 -33.89
N SER A 18 33.60 45.19 -34.51
CA SER A 18 34.71 45.44 -35.47
C SER A 18 35.05 44.09 -36.17
N VAL A 19 35.92 44.09 -37.19
CA VAL A 19 36.42 42.87 -37.89
C VAL A 19 37.96 42.96 -38.04
N PRO A 20 38.71 41.85 -37.94
CA PRO A 20 39.28 41.11 -39.10
C PRO A 20 39.03 39.58 -39.01
N GLU A 21 38.78 38.80 -40.08
CA GLU A 21 39.68 38.37 -41.18
C GLU A 21 40.95 37.60 -40.69
N SER A 22 41.31 36.37 -41.15
CA SER A 22 40.92 35.59 -42.35
C SER A 22 41.20 34.07 -42.26
N GLY A 23 40.29 33.23 -42.81
CA GLY A 23 40.51 31.88 -43.44
C GLY A 23 41.05 30.68 -42.63
N PRO A 24 40.99 29.43 -43.16
CA PRO A 24 40.37 28.95 -44.40
C PRO A 24 39.18 27.98 -44.18
N GLU A 25 38.63 27.49 -45.30
CA GLU A 25 37.52 26.54 -45.46
C GLU A 25 37.78 25.14 -44.84
N MET A 26 36.84 24.59 -44.07
CA MET A 26 36.83 23.17 -43.67
C MET A 26 35.42 22.65 -43.33
N SER A 27 34.94 21.71 -44.17
CA SER A 27 33.98 20.60 -43.93
C SER A 27 32.92 20.67 -42.81
N GLU A 28 31.67 20.33 -43.17
CA GLU A 28 30.56 20.04 -42.24
C GLU A 28 30.96 19.04 -41.12
N PRO A 29 30.48 19.25 -39.87
CA PRO A 29 30.60 18.24 -38.83
C PRO A 29 29.65 17.09 -39.12
N GLN A 30 30.19 15.96 -39.58
CA GLN A 30 29.44 14.70 -39.58
C GLN A 30 29.08 14.34 -38.13
N VAL A 31 27.79 14.45 -37.79
CA VAL A 31 27.26 13.95 -36.52
C VAL A 31 27.40 12.42 -36.57
N ALA A 32 28.37 11.90 -35.83
CA ALA A 32 28.54 10.47 -35.63
C ALA A 32 27.34 9.92 -34.86
N VAL A 33 26.35 9.41 -35.59
CA VAL A 33 25.21 8.70 -35.01
C VAL A 33 25.74 7.41 -34.39
N ALA A 34 25.95 7.43 -33.07
CA ALA A 34 26.22 6.22 -32.30
C ALA A 34 25.08 5.22 -32.59
N PRO A 35 25.40 3.92 -32.83
CA PRO A 35 24.37 2.95 -33.14
C PRO A 35 23.46 2.81 -31.92
N VAL A 36 22.23 3.30 -32.03
CA VAL A 36 21.18 3.05 -31.05
C VAL A 36 21.00 1.54 -31.00
N VAL A 37 21.48 0.91 -29.93
CA VAL A 37 21.31 -0.52 -29.70
C VAL A 37 19.84 -0.77 -29.42
N ALA A 38 19.08 -0.99 -30.49
CA ALA A 38 17.70 -1.43 -30.41
C ALA A 38 17.64 -2.69 -29.54
N SER A 39 16.77 -2.67 -28.52
CA SER A 39 16.68 -3.76 -27.56
C SER A 39 16.38 -5.07 -28.28
N LYS A 40 17.22 -6.08 -28.06
CA LYS A 40 17.00 -7.44 -28.55
C LYS A 40 16.06 -8.24 -27.65
N LEU A 41 15.54 -7.63 -26.57
CA LEU A 41 14.63 -8.27 -25.63
C LEU A 41 13.26 -8.43 -26.28
N SER A 42 12.90 -9.69 -26.57
CA SER A 42 11.55 -10.06 -26.99
C SER A 42 10.74 -10.46 -25.77
N VAL A 43 9.52 -9.91 -25.64
CA VAL A 43 8.51 -10.37 -24.66
C VAL A 43 8.11 -11.85 -24.91
N LYS A 44 8.47 -12.41 -26.07
CA LYS A 44 8.25 -13.82 -26.45
C LYS A 44 9.54 -14.66 -26.46
N ALA A 45 10.57 -14.30 -25.69
CA ALA A 45 11.79 -15.11 -25.64
C ALA A 45 11.49 -16.47 -24.94
N PRO A 46 12.01 -17.61 -25.45
CA PRO A 46 11.71 -18.95 -24.91
C PRO A 46 11.98 -19.10 -23.41
N GLU A 47 12.95 -18.35 -22.88
CA GLU A 47 13.38 -18.36 -21.49
C GLU A 47 12.33 -17.80 -20.52
N PHE A 48 11.35 -17.03 -21.01
CA PHE A 48 10.22 -16.54 -20.21
C PHE A 48 9.05 -17.54 -20.12
N TYR A 49 9.09 -18.65 -20.87
CA TYR A 49 8.06 -19.67 -20.83
C TYR A 49 8.53 -20.87 -19.99
N PRO A 50 7.85 -21.22 -18.89
CA PRO A 50 8.12 -22.44 -18.15
C PRO A 50 8.02 -23.67 -19.06
N ALA A 51 8.89 -24.66 -18.86
CA ALA A 51 8.87 -25.90 -19.61
C ALA A 51 7.54 -26.66 -19.38
N GLY A 52 6.64 -26.58 -20.36
CA GLY A 52 5.27 -27.11 -20.28
C GLY A 52 4.16 -26.10 -20.62
N TYR A 53 4.48 -24.82 -20.87
CA TYR A 53 3.47 -23.80 -21.19
C TYR A 53 2.79 -24.03 -22.56
N ASN A 54 1.59 -24.60 -22.55
CA ASN A 54 0.75 -24.76 -23.74
C ASN A 54 -0.10 -23.50 -24.00
N HIS A 55 0.05 -22.89 -25.18
CA HIS A 55 -0.62 -21.64 -25.57
C HIS A 55 -2.14 -21.77 -25.86
N ASN A 56 -2.76 -22.91 -25.54
CA ASN A 56 -4.15 -23.23 -25.89
C ASN A 56 -5.15 -22.99 -24.74
N PHE A 57 -4.82 -22.10 -23.78
CA PHE A 57 -5.69 -21.77 -22.64
C PHE A 57 -6.81 -20.76 -22.95
N ASN A 58 -7.07 -20.47 -24.23
CA ASN A 58 -8.18 -19.61 -24.66
C ASN A 58 -9.36 -20.42 -25.22
N GLN A 59 -10.04 -21.14 -24.33
CA GLN A 59 -11.47 -21.45 -24.48
C GLN A 59 -12.05 -21.99 -23.16
N ASN A 60 -13.11 -21.33 -22.69
CA ASN A 60 -14.13 -21.84 -21.77
C ASN A 60 -13.73 -22.09 -20.30
N PHE A 61 -13.27 -21.05 -19.61
CA PHE A 61 -13.44 -20.93 -18.15
C PHE A 61 -14.56 -19.93 -17.82
N THR A 62 -15.79 -20.33 -18.16
CA THR A 62 -16.97 -19.94 -17.37
C THR A 62 -17.19 -21.08 -16.38
N ASP A 63 -16.34 -21.15 -15.35
CA ASP A 63 -16.60 -22.06 -14.24
C ASP A 63 -17.59 -21.34 -13.30
N SER A 64 -18.88 -21.51 -13.59
CA SER A 64 -19.99 -21.01 -12.78
C SER A 64 -20.17 -21.87 -11.52
N SER A 65 -19.07 -22.20 -10.85
CA SER A 65 -19.01 -23.13 -9.72
C SER A 65 -19.59 -22.55 -8.42
N PHE A 66 -19.81 -21.23 -8.38
CA PHE A 66 -20.35 -20.54 -7.20
C PHE A 66 -21.89 -20.54 -7.14
N GLU A 67 -22.60 -20.44 -8.27
CA GLU A 67 -24.07 -20.20 -8.24
C GLU A 67 -24.93 -21.47 -8.09
N ASP A 68 -24.39 -22.67 -8.35
CA ASP A 68 -25.20 -23.89 -8.54
C ASP A 68 -25.11 -24.91 -7.37
N ARG A 69 -24.69 -24.47 -6.17
CA ARG A 69 -24.45 -25.37 -5.00
C ARG A 69 -25.25 -25.10 -3.72
N TYR A 70 -25.93 -23.96 -3.57
CA TYR A 70 -26.55 -23.59 -2.29
C TYR A 70 -28.09 -23.51 -2.31
N ASP A 71 -28.73 -24.68 -2.19
CA ASP A 71 -30.14 -24.82 -1.80
C ASP A 71 -30.24 -25.08 -0.29
N GLY A 72 -30.31 -24.00 0.50
CA GLY A 72 -30.57 -24.06 1.95
C GLY A 72 -29.73 -23.10 2.80
N TYR A 73 -30.36 -22.00 3.26
CA TYR A 73 -29.97 -21.15 4.40
C TYR A 73 -28.47 -20.91 4.66
N LEU A 74 -27.70 -20.53 3.62
CA LEU A 74 -26.34 -20.04 3.81
C LEU A 74 -26.37 -18.77 4.68
N THR A 75 -25.62 -18.75 5.79
CA THR A 75 -25.47 -17.59 6.67
C THR A 75 -24.44 -16.59 6.13
N LEU A 76 -24.42 -15.36 6.67
CA LEU A 76 -23.38 -14.38 6.33
C LEU A 76 -21.98 -14.89 6.70
N GLU A 77 -21.84 -15.52 7.88
CA GLU A 77 -20.61 -16.17 8.34
C GLU A 77 -20.11 -17.21 7.32
N GLU A 78 -20.96 -18.15 6.92
CA GLU A 78 -20.60 -19.21 5.98
C GLU A 78 -20.20 -18.65 4.60
N TYR A 79 -20.98 -17.71 4.05
CA TYR A 79 -20.68 -17.06 2.77
C TYR A 79 -19.34 -16.33 2.79
N VAL A 80 -19.09 -15.53 3.83
CA VAL A 80 -17.85 -14.75 3.97
C VAL A 80 -16.66 -15.67 4.20
N GLN A 81 -16.80 -16.69 5.05
CA GLN A 81 -15.70 -17.61 5.36
C GLN A 81 -15.34 -18.49 4.15
N ASP A 82 -16.31 -18.96 3.37
CA ASP A 82 -16.05 -19.66 2.09
C ASP A 82 -15.23 -18.80 1.12
N PHE A 83 -15.62 -17.52 0.94
CA PHE A 83 -14.89 -16.59 0.08
C PHE A 83 -13.48 -16.28 0.61
N LEU A 84 -13.31 -16.09 1.92
CA LEU A 84 -12.02 -15.88 2.56
C LEU A 84 -11.08 -17.08 2.45
N ASN A 85 -11.62 -18.30 2.55
CA ASN A 85 -10.88 -19.54 2.31
C ASN A 85 -10.46 -19.66 0.84
N HIS A 86 -11.38 -19.40 -0.10
CA HIS A 86 -11.08 -19.40 -1.54
C HIS A 86 -10.00 -18.38 -1.92
N LEU A 87 -10.06 -17.14 -1.40
CA LEU A 87 -8.98 -16.15 -1.55
C LEU A 87 -7.65 -16.58 -0.92
N THR A 88 -7.67 -17.45 0.08
CA THR A 88 -6.45 -18.01 0.70
C THR A 88 -5.81 -19.07 -0.19
N GLU A 89 -6.62 -19.94 -0.79
CA GLU A 89 -6.15 -21.02 -1.67
C GLU A 89 -5.79 -20.51 -3.09
N GLN A 90 -6.55 -19.53 -3.59
CA GLN A 90 -6.50 -19.04 -4.97
C GLN A 90 -6.42 -17.49 -5.03
N PRO A 91 -5.36 -16.86 -4.49
CA PRO A 91 -5.29 -15.38 -4.40
C PRO A 91 -5.35 -14.64 -5.75
N GLY A 92 -5.23 -15.34 -6.89
CA GLY A 92 -5.41 -14.78 -8.23
C GLY A 92 -6.86 -14.65 -8.71
N CYS A 93 -7.86 -15.13 -7.95
CA CYS A 93 -9.27 -14.93 -8.28
C CYS A 93 -9.84 -13.59 -7.76
N PHE A 94 -9.07 -12.84 -6.96
CA PHE A 94 -9.53 -11.60 -6.34
C PHE A 94 -10.08 -10.62 -7.37
N GLU A 95 -9.35 -10.35 -8.45
CA GLU A 95 -9.77 -9.43 -9.52
C GLU A 95 -11.05 -9.88 -10.26
N THR A 96 -11.36 -11.17 -10.28
CA THR A 96 -12.52 -11.71 -11.02
C THR A 96 -13.78 -11.84 -10.17
N GLU A 97 -13.65 -11.95 -8.85
CA GLU A 97 -14.77 -12.30 -7.96
C GLU A 97 -15.15 -11.18 -6.97
N ILE A 98 -14.25 -10.23 -6.71
CA ILE A 98 -14.46 -9.18 -5.69
C ILE A 98 -15.69 -8.28 -5.96
N GLU A 99 -16.05 -8.07 -7.23
CA GLU A 99 -17.24 -7.31 -7.62
C GLU A 99 -18.53 -8.02 -7.19
N GLN A 100 -18.67 -9.31 -7.53
CA GLN A 100 -19.84 -10.12 -7.16
C GLN A 100 -19.93 -10.34 -5.64
N PHE A 101 -18.79 -10.49 -4.97
CA PHE A 101 -18.74 -10.58 -3.51
C PHE A 101 -19.29 -9.31 -2.84
N ALA A 102 -18.83 -8.13 -3.28
CA ALA A 102 -19.30 -6.86 -2.73
C ALA A 102 -20.76 -6.53 -3.11
N GLU A 103 -21.24 -6.92 -4.29
CA GLU A 103 -22.66 -6.81 -4.65
C GLU A 103 -23.54 -7.67 -3.74
N THR A 104 -23.14 -8.92 -3.50
CA THR A 104 -23.85 -9.83 -2.59
C THR A 104 -23.90 -9.27 -1.17
N LEU A 105 -22.76 -8.82 -0.63
CA LEU A 105 -22.68 -8.19 0.69
C LEU A 105 -23.58 -6.95 0.81
N ASN A 106 -23.71 -6.13 -0.23
CA ASN A 106 -24.64 -4.98 -0.21
C ASN A 106 -26.12 -5.37 -0.12
N GLY A 107 -26.49 -6.60 -0.50
CA GLY A 107 -27.85 -7.13 -0.32
C GLY A 107 -28.08 -7.77 1.06
N TRP A 108 -27.02 -8.23 1.73
CA TRP A 108 -27.10 -9.03 2.95
C TRP A 108 -26.76 -8.22 4.22
N VAL A 109 -25.73 -7.38 4.15
CA VAL A 109 -25.25 -6.55 5.26
C VAL A 109 -26.10 -5.30 5.35
N THR A 110 -27.15 -5.34 6.18
CA THR A 110 -28.19 -4.30 6.26
C THR A 110 -28.31 -3.67 7.65
N ALA A 111 -27.78 -4.31 8.69
CA ALA A 111 -27.72 -3.82 10.06
C ALA A 111 -26.30 -3.55 10.56
N ASP A 112 -26.18 -2.81 11.66
CA ASP A 112 -24.92 -2.57 12.39
C ASP A 112 -24.25 -3.89 12.83
N GLU A 113 -25.04 -4.91 13.16
CA GLU A 113 -24.57 -6.22 13.64
C GLU A 113 -23.90 -7.01 12.51
N ASP A 114 -24.55 -7.15 11.36
CA ASP A 114 -24.01 -7.77 10.14
C ASP A 114 -22.66 -7.14 9.72
N LEU A 115 -22.54 -5.82 9.84
CA LEU A 115 -21.33 -5.09 9.45
C LEU A 115 -20.19 -5.31 10.44
N GLN A 116 -20.49 -5.48 11.73
CA GLN A 116 -19.50 -5.83 12.75
C GLN A 116 -19.03 -7.29 12.59
N GLU A 117 -19.94 -8.21 12.28
CA GLU A 117 -19.63 -9.61 11.96
C GLU A 117 -18.69 -9.71 10.75
N LEU A 118 -19.01 -9.03 9.64
CA LEU A 118 -18.15 -8.97 8.45
C LEU A 118 -16.74 -8.44 8.76
N VAL A 119 -16.63 -7.39 9.60
CA VAL A 119 -15.34 -6.83 10.03
C VAL A 119 -14.56 -7.84 10.88
N GLU A 120 -15.21 -8.56 11.80
CA GLU A 120 -14.54 -9.55 12.63
C GLU A 120 -14.02 -10.73 11.80
N LEU A 121 -14.82 -11.27 10.87
CA LEU A 121 -14.43 -12.40 10.02
C LEU A 121 -13.19 -12.07 9.18
N ILE A 122 -13.18 -10.90 8.53
CA ILE A 122 -12.03 -10.45 7.72
C ILE A 122 -10.81 -10.18 8.60
N TYR A 123 -11.00 -9.56 9.78
CA TYR A 123 -9.93 -9.33 10.75
C TYR A 123 -9.30 -10.66 11.19
N GLN A 124 -10.13 -11.64 11.60
CA GLN A 124 -9.68 -12.94 12.07
C GLN A 124 -8.92 -13.70 10.99
N GLN A 125 -9.41 -13.72 9.74
CA GLN A 125 -8.65 -14.32 8.63
C GLN A 125 -7.29 -13.64 8.46
N ALA A 126 -7.24 -12.31 8.45
CA ALA A 126 -6.02 -11.55 8.19
C ALA A 126 -4.97 -11.61 9.31
N THR A 127 -5.38 -11.90 10.56
CA THR A 127 -4.46 -12.06 11.71
C THR A 127 -4.21 -13.52 12.13
N SER A 128 -5.03 -14.47 11.69
CA SER A 128 -4.90 -15.89 12.09
C SER A 128 -4.43 -16.80 10.95
N VAL A 129 -4.65 -16.44 9.68
CA VAL A 129 -4.27 -17.27 8.53
C VAL A 129 -2.94 -16.80 7.92
N PRO A 130 -1.91 -17.67 7.84
CA PRO A 130 -0.61 -17.29 7.28
C PRO A 130 -0.70 -16.75 5.85
N ASN A 131 0.08 -15.71 5.57
CA ASN A 131 0.18 -15.02 4.28
C ASN A 131 -1.10 -14.29 3.81
N PHE A 132 -2.21 -14.33 4.56
CA PHE A 132 -3.45 -13.66 4.16
C PHE A 132 -3.42 -12.13 4.38
N SER A 133 -2.54 -11.61 5.25
CA SER A 133 -2.58 -10.20 5.69
C SER A 133 -2.56 -9.16 4.55
N TYR A 134 -1.83 -9.41 3.46
CA TYR A 134 -1.85 -8.57 2.24
C TYR A 134 -3.22 -8.63 1.53
N MET A 135 -3.76 -9.83 1.34
CA MET A 135 -5.06 -10.04 0.70
C MET A 135 -6.20 -9.44 1.53
N GLY A 136 -6.19 -9.65 2.84
CA GLY A 136 -7.10 -9.02 3.79
C GLY A 136 -7.04 -7.50 3.75
N ALA A 137 -5.84 -6.90 3.62
CA ALA A 137 -5.71 -5.45 3.48
C ALA A 137 -6.25 -4.91 2.15
N ARG A 138 -6.05 -5.62 1.03
CA ARG A 138 -6.68 -5.30 -0.27
C ARG A 138 -8.21 -5.41 -0.19
N LEU A 139 -8.72 -6.48 0.40
CA LEU A 139 -10.15 -6.71 0.61
C LEU A 139 -10.76 -5.58 1.45
N CYS A 140 -10.13 -5.24 2.57
CA CYS A 140 -10.55 -4.12 3.42
C CYS A 140 -10.58 -2.78 2.67
N ASN A 141 -9.56 -2.49 1.85
CA ASN A 141 -9.56 -1.29 1.03
C ASN A 141 -10.72 -1.27 0.01
N TYR A 142 -10.97 -2.40 -0.66
CA TYR A 142 -12.07 -2.52 -1.61
C TYR A 142 -13.42 -2.31 -0.92
N LEU A 143 -13.73 -3.08 0.13
CA LEU A 143 -15.00 -2.98 0.85
C LEU A 143 -15.23 -1.59 1.45
N SER A 144 -14.17 -0.89 1.89
CA SER A 144 -14.29 0.49 2.38
C SER A 144 -14.78 1.52 1.34
N HIS A 145 -14.76 1.17 0.05
CA HIS A 145 -15.22 1.99 -1.06
C HIS A 145 -16.49 1.47 -1.74
N HIS A 146 -16.77 0.17 -1.63
CA HIS A 146 -17.82 -0.51 -2.38
C HIS A 146 -19.02 -0.97 -1.53
N LEU A 147 -18.90 -1.00 -0.19
CA LEU A 147 -20.06 -1.17 0.69
C LEU A 147 -20.83 0.15 0.83
N THR A 148 -22.15 0.08 0.64
CA THR A 148 -23.06 1.23 0.67
C THR A 148 -23.63 1.51 2.05
N ILE A 149 -23.62 0.52 2.95
CA ILE A 149 -24.09 0.67 4.34
C ILE A 149 -23.16 1.62 5.11
N SER A 150 -23.76 2.60 5.79
CA SER A 150 -23.06 3.58 6.63
C SER A 150 -23.91 3.86 7.88
N PRO A 151 -23.92 2.94 8.86
CA PRO A 151 -24.75 3.08 10.05
C PRO A 151 -24.21 4.17 11.00
N LEU A 152 -24.98 4.48 12.06
CA LEU A 152 -24.60 5.49 13.04
C LEU A 152 -23.35 5.10 13.87
N SER A 153 -23.07 3.81 14.01
CA SER A 153 -21.84 3.29 14.64
C SER A 153 -20.58 3.54 13.80
N GLY A 154 -20.73 3.76 12.49
CA GLY A 154 -19.64 4.05 11.54
C GLY A 154 -19.62 3.09 10.36
N ASN A 155 -19.03 3.52 9.25
CA ASN A 155 -18.85 2.66 8.07
C ASN A 155 -17.78 1.57 8.31
N PHE A 156 -17.70 0.62 7.38
CA PHE A 156 -16.74 -0.51 7.41
C PHE A 156 -15.32 -0.10 7.84
N ARG A 157 -14.79 1.00 7.28
CA ARG A 157 -13.44 1.50 7.60
C ARG A 157 -13.31 1.96 9.04
N GLN A 158 -14.33 2.63 9.59
CA GLN A 158 -14.34 3.10 10.97
C GLN A 158 -14.38 1.93 11.95
N LEU A 159 -15.24 0.94 11.68
CA LEU A 159 -15.35 -0.28 12.49
C LEU A 159 -14.08 -1.14 12.42
N LEU A 160 -13.46 -1.28 11.24
CA LEU A 160 -12.15 -1.94 11.09
C LEU A 160 -11.06 -1.25 11.93
N LEU A 161 -10.94 0.07 11.85
CA LEU A 161 -9.95 0.83 12.64
C LEU A 161 -10.23 0.74 14.15
N GLN A 162 -11.51 0.71 14.56
CA GLN A 162 -11.91 0.45 15.94
C GLN A 162 -11.51 -0.96 16.39
N ARG A 163 -11.69 -1.98 15.53
CA ARG A 163 -11.30 -3.36 15.84
C ARG A 163 -9.79 -3.54 15.98
N CYS A 164 -9.01 -2.90 15.11
CA CYS A 164 -7.55 -2.84 15.22
C CYS A 164 -7.09 -2.12 16.49
N ARG A 165 -7.83 -1.10 16.95
CA ARG A 165 -7.51 -0.36 18.18
C ARG A 165 -7.57 -1.25 19.43
N THR A 166 -8.54 -2.17 19.52
CA THR A 166 -8.67 -3.11 20.65
C THR A 166 -7.41 -3.94 20.85
N GLU A 167 -6.76 -4.39 19.77
CA GLU A 167 -5.51 -5.15 19.84
C GLU A 167 -4.30 -4.23 20.13
N TYR A 168 -4.26 -3.06 19.48
CA TYR A 168 -3.22 -2.05 19.67
C TYR A 168 -3.09 -1.55 21.12
N GLU A 169 -4.20 -1.45 21.85
CA GLU A 169 -4.20 -1.00 23.25
C GLU A 169 -3.45 -1.98 24.18
N ASN A 170 -3.35 -3.27 23.81
CA ASN A 170 -2.65 -4.31 24.58
C ASN A 170 -1.16 -4.52 24.19
N ARG A 171 -0.62 -3.76 23.22
CA ARG A 171 0.71 -3.99 22.60
C ARG A 171 1.87 -4.14 23.59
N ASP A 172 1.87 -3.39 24.69
CA ASP A 172 2.95 -3.38 25.66
C ASP A 172 2.99 -4.67 26.49
N GLU A 173 1.85 -5.33 26.70
CA GLU A 173 1.78 -6.64 27.36
C GLU A 173 1.91 -7.77 26.34
N ALA A 174 1.34 -7.62 25.14
CA ALA A 174 1.44 -8.61 24.07
C ALA A 174 2.89 -8.88 23.62
N THR A 175 3.74 -7.85 23.61
CA THR A 175 5.18 -7.98 23.33
C THR A 175 5.98 -8.70 24.42
N LYS A 176 5.45 -8.75 25.65
CA LYS A 176 6.02 -9.46 26.82
C LYS A 176 5.38 -10.83 27.06
N GLY A 177 4.25 -11.12 26.42
CA GLY A 177 3.48 -12.35 26.55
C GLY A 177 4.24 -13.61 26.14
N ASP A 178 3.58 -14.76 26.20
CA ASP A 178 4.18 -16.04 25.79
C ASP A 178 4.44 -16.11 24.27
N GLU A 179 5.00 -17.22 23.80
CA GLU A 179 5.28 -17.38 22.36
C GLU A 179 4.00 -17.32 21.50
N THR A 180 2.86 -17.77 22.04
CA THR A 180 1.56 -17.78 21.36
C THR A 180 1.01 -16.35 21.23
N THR A 181 0.97 -15.61 22.34
CA THR A 181 0.57 -14.20 22.39
C THR A 181 1.44 -13.35 21.46
N ARG A 182 2.78 -13.52 21.51
CA ARG A 182 3.69 -12.79 20.62
C ARG A 182 3.42 -13.12 19.15
N LYS A 183 3.18 -14.39 18.78
CA LYS A 183 2.85 -14.77 17.38
C LYS A 183 1.57 -14.10 16.88
N GLN A 184 0.50 -14.12 17.67
CA GLN A 184 -0.77 -13.44 17.34
C GLN A 184 -0.56 -11.93 17.18
N PHE A 185 0.16 -11.31 18.12
CA PHE A 185 0.52 -9.91 18.04
C PHE A 185 1.38 -9.57 16.81
N HIS A 186 2.33 -10.42 16.42
CA HIS A 186 3.13 -10.21 15.20
C HIS A 186 2.30 -10.29 13.93
N ALA A 187 1.29 -11.16 13.88
CA ALA A 187 0.37 -11.23 12.76
C ALA A 187 -0.51 -9.97 12.69
N PHE A 188 -1.02 -9.48 13.83
CA PHE A 188 -1.70 -8.19 13.93
C PHE A 188 -0.82 -7.02 13.45
N VAL A 189 0.43 -6.93 13.90
CA VAL A 189 1.38 -5.87 13.49
C VAL A 189 1.58 -5.86 11.98
N LEU A 190 1.76 -7.05 11.36
CA LEU A 190 1.96 -7.15 9.91
C LEU A 190 0.67 -6.87 9.14
N PHE A 191 -0.50 -7.25 9.64
CA PHE A 191 -1.78 -6.84 9.05
C PHE A 191 -2.00 -5.32 9.12
N LEU A 192 -1.65 -4.67 10.24
CA LEU A 192 -1.76 -3.22 10.36
C LEU A 192 -0.80 -2.48 9.42
N ALA A 193 0.36 -3.09 9.13
CA ALA A 193 1.33 -2.61 8.15
C ALA A 193 0.79 -2.69 6.72
N GLU A 194 0.20 -3.83 6.35
CA GLU A 194 -0.46 -4.01 5.06
C GLU A 194 -1.66 -3.05 4.91
N LEU A 195 -2.46 -2.84 5.97
CA LEU A 195 -3.52 -1.84 5.98
C LEU A 195 -2.97 -0.42 5.77
N TYR A 196 -1.87 -0.02 6.40
CA TYR A 196 -1.28 1.30 6.16
C TYR A 196 -0.88 1.53 4.70
N LEU A 197 -0.38 0.49 4.02
CA LEU A 197 0.01 0.59 2.61
C LEU A 197 -1.17 0.60 1.64
N ASN A 198 -2.18 -0.23 1.90
CA ASN A 198 -3.27 -0.52 0.95
C ASN A 198 -4.57 0.26 1.24
N LEU A 199 -4.82 0.72 2.47
CA LEU A 199 -6.09 1.38 2.84
C LEU A 199 -6.09 2.86 2.44
N GLU A 200 -6.83 3.16 1.38
CA GLU A 200 -6.98 4.49 0.82
C GLU A 200 -8.12 5.27 1.50
N ILE A 201 -7.87 6.55 1.77
CA ILE A 201 -8.88 7.51 2.20
C ILE A 201 -9.06 8.55 1.09
N LYS A 202 -10.18 8.44 0.37
CA LYS A 202 -10.62 9.43 -0.63
C LYS A 202 -11.20 10.66 0.10
N GLY A 203 -10.52 11.79 -0.01
CA GLY A 203 -10.98 13.08 0.49
C GLY A 203 -12.00 13.74 -0.45
N THR A 204 -12.68 14.78 0.03
CA THR A 204 -13.78 15.48 -0.69
C THR A 204 -13.38 16.11 -2.04
N LYS A 205 -12.08 16.25 -2.31
CA LYS A 205 -11.52 16.78 -3.56
C LYS A 205 -10.96 15.69 -4.49
N GLY A 206 -11.23 14.41 -4.22
CA GLY A 206 -10.67 13.27 -4.97
C GLY A 206 -9.22 12.93 -4.63
N GLN A 207 -8.58 13.71 -3.74
CA GLN A 207 -7.27 13.40 -3.17
C GLN A 207 -7.29 12.04 -2.44
N VAL A 208 -6.31 11.19 -2.69
CA VAL A 208 -6.13 9.91 -1.98
C VAL A 208 -5.02 10.06 -0.95
N THR A 209 -5.32 9.73 0.31
CA THR A 209 -4.38 9.81 1.43
C THR A 209 -4.40 8.51 2.24
N ARG A 210 -3.30 8.15 2.88
CA ARG A 210 -3.26 7.03 3.84
C ARG A 210 -3.91 7.41 5.17
N ALA A 211 -4.33 6.41 5.95
CA ALA A 211 -4.81 6.61 7.30
C ALA A 211 -3.69 7.07 8.24
N GLU A 212 -3.69 8.35 8.62
CA GLU A 212 -2.68 8.95 9.53
C GLU A 212 -2.61 8.24 10.89
N ILE A 213 -3.75 7.79 11.42
CA ILE A 213 -3.82 7.01 12.66
C ILE A 213 -3.02 5.69 12.58
N LEU A 214 -2.89 5.10 11.39
CA LEU A 214 -2.05 3.91 11.19
C LEU A 214 -0.56 4.27 11.14
N GLN A 215 -0.19 5.42 10.57
CA GLN A 215 1.20 5.91 10.61
C GLN A 215 1.71 6.06 12.06
N GLU A 216 0.88 6.64 12.92
CA GLU A 216 1.20 6.80 14.35
C GLU A 216 1.18 5.46 15.08
N GLY A 217 0.19 4.61 14.82
CA GLY A 217 0.12 3.26 15.38
C GLY A 217 1.36 2.40 15.06
N LEU A 218 1.84 2.42 13.80
CA LEU A 218 3.04 1.66 13.39
C LEU A 218 4.32 2.13 14.10
N ARG A 219 4.47 3.43 14.36
CA ARG A 219 5.57 3.97 15.18
C ARG A 219 5.56 3.38 16.59
N GLU A 220 4.39 3.39 17.24
CA GLU A 220 4.27 2.89 18.61
C GLU A 220 4.39 1.36 18.71
N LEU A 221 4.00 0.63 17.66
CA LEU A 221 4.25 -0.81 17.55
C LEU A 221 5.74 -1.13 17.37
N LEU A 222 6.48 -0.35 16.55
CA LEU A 222 7.94 -0.44 16.47
C LEU A 222 8.58 -0.16 17.84
N ASN A 223 8.14 0.89 18.53
CA ASN A 223 8.62 1.21 19.88
C ASN A 223 8.38 0.06 20.86
N ALA A 224 7.20 -0.54 20.88
CA ALA A 224 6.86 -1.66 21.76
C ALA A 224 7.70 -2.91 21.47
N LEU A 225 7.89 -3.26 20.18
CA LEU A 225 8.70 -4.40 19.74
C LEU A 225 10.18 -4.22 20.11
N LEU A 226 10.76 -3.05 19.83
CA LEU A 226 12.17 -2.75 20.10
C LEU A 226 12.46 -2.60 21.61
N SER A 227 11.48 -2.17 22.41
CA SER A 227 11.61 -2.09 23.87
C SER A 227 11.60 -3.45 24.57
N ASN A 228 11.20 -4.52 23.87
CA ASN A 228 11.16 -5.90 24.38
C ASN A 228 11.95 -6.83 23.43
N PRO A 229 13.29 -6.72 23.38
CA PRO A 229 14.14 -7.23 22.29
C PRO A 229 14.42 -8.74 22.37
N VAL A 230 13.37 -9.57 22.29
CA VAL A 230 13.49 -11.01 22.01
C VAL A 230 13.50 -11.24 20.50
N ASP A 231 14.23 -12.27 20.04
CA ASP A 231 14.43 -12.57 18.60
C ASP A 231 13.14 -12.49 17.77
N SER A 232 12.02 -13.03 18.28
CA SER A 232 10.73 -12.98 17.59
C SER A 232 10.19 -11.56 17.39
N ASN A 233 10.34 -10.68 18.39
CA ASN A 233 9.92 -9.28 18.31
C ASN A 233 10.81 -8.49 17.34
N LEU A 234 12.13 -8.76 17.36
CA LEU A 234 13.09 -8.13 16.45
C LEU A 234 12.85 -8.55 15.00
N ILE A 235 12.56 -9.84 14.75
CA ILE A 235 12.15 -10.33 13.42
C ILE A 235 10.85 -9.65 12.95
N CYS A 236 9.87 -9.45 13.84
CA CYS A 236 8.65 -8.72 13.52
C CYS A 236 8.94 -7.25 13.16
N ALA A 237 9.74 -6.54 13.96
CA ALA A 237 10.13 -5.16 13.70
C ALA A 237 10.90 -5.01 12.37
N VAL A 238 11.80 -5.94 12.05
CA VAL A 238 12.52 -5.97 10.77
C VAL A 238 11.57 -6.25 9.60
N LYS A 239 10.58 -7.13 9.74
CA LYS A 239 9.56 -7.35 8.71
C LYS A 239 8.70 -6.11 8.48
N LEU A 240 8.26 -5.45 9.56
CA LEU A 240 7.51 -4.20 9.51
C LEU A 240 8.32 -3.11 8.78
N LEU A 241 9.57 -2.86 9.17
CA LEU A 241 10.43 -1.87 8.51
C LEU A 241 10.73 -2.20 7.05
N LYS A 242 10.87 -3.48 6.69
CA LYS A 242 11.03 -3.89 5.28
C LYS A 242 9.78 -3.63 4.44
N LEU A 243 8.59 -3.71 5.04
CA LEU A 243 7.32 -3.50 4.36
C LEU A 243 6.97 -2.02 4.24
N THR A 244 7.10 -1.24 5.32
CA THR A 244 6.60 0.14 5.40
C THR A 244 7.67 1.22 5.56
N GLY A 245 8.94 0.85 5.79
CA GLY A 245 9.99 1.77 6.25
C GLY A 245 10.20 2.99 5.36
N SER A 246 10.31 2.82 4.04
CA SER A 246 10.47 3.94 3.10
C SER A 246 9.24 4.85 3.06
N VAL A 247 8.04 4.27 3.06
CA VAL A 247 6.77 5.02 3.04
C VAL A 247 6.58 5.82 4.35
N LEU A 248 6.99 5.25 5.49
CA LEU A 248 7.01 5.94 6.78
C LEU A 248 8.06 7.05 6.80
N GLU A 249 9.27 6.80 6.30
CA GLU A 249 10.37 7.77 6.22
C GLU A 249 9.95 9.02 5.42
N ASP A 250 9.40 8.83 4.22
CA ASP A 250 8.90 9.92 3.38
C ASP A 250 7.77 10.70 4.09
N ALA A 251 6.80 9.99 4.68
CA ALA A 251 5.66 10.59 5.37
C ALA A 251 6.01 11.27 6.71
N TRP A 252 7.14 10.93 7.33
CA TRP A 252 7.68 11.63 8.50
C TRP A 252 8.49 12.85 8.09
N LYS A 253 9.34 12.74 7.05
CA LYS A 253 10.10 13.86 6.48
C LYS A 253 9.21 14.96 5.92
N GLU A 254 8.13 14.62 5.22
CA GLU A 254 7.13 15.60 4.74
C GLU A 254 6.51 16.40 5.89
N LYS A 255 6.35 15.78 7.06
CA LYS A 255 5.83 16.41 8.30
C LYS A 255 6.93 17.04 9.17
N GLY A 256 8.19 17.00 8.75
CA GLY A 256 9.33 17.49 9.52
C GLY A 256 9.61 16.73 10.82
N LYS A 257 9.15 15.47 10.94
CA LYS A 257 9.41 14.60 12.10
C LYS A 257 10.69 13.77 11.90
N ASN A 258 11.39 13.49 13.00
CA ASN A 258 12.64 12.72 13.09
C ASN A 258 12.42 11.27 13.56
N ASP A 259 11.23 10.72 13.31
CA ASP A 259 10.81 9.41 13.83
C ASP A 259 11.70 8.26 13.32
N MET A 260 12.22 8.34 12.09
CA MET A 260 13.10 7.31 11.54
C MET A 260 14.47 7.32 12.23
N GLU A 261 15.02 8.50 12.52
CA GLU A 261 16.26 8.66 13.29
C GLU A 261 16.10 8.10 14.72
N GLU A 262 14.94 8.31 15.36
CA GLU A 262 14.63 7.72 16.68
C GLU A 262 14.54 6.18 16.62
N VAL A 263 13.94 5.63 15.56
CA VAL A 263 13.87 4.17 15.34
C VAL A 263 15.26 3.58 15.08
N ILE A 264 16.09 4.24 14.25
CA ILE A 264 17.49 3.82 14.01
C ILE A 264 18.28 3.81 15.32
N GLN A 265 18.19 4.87 16.13
CA GLN A 265 18.90 4.93 17.41
C GLN A 265 18.46 3.83 18.38
N ARG A 266 17.17 3.47 18.39
CA ARG A 266 16.66 2.33 19.17
C ARG A 266 17.24 1.00 18.68
N ILE A 267 17.33 0.80 17.37
CA ILE A 267 17.93 -0.42 16.78
C ILE A 267 19.41 -0.52 17.15
N GLU A 268 20.17 0.57 17.07
CA GLU A 268 21.58 0.61 17.50
C GLU A 268 21.73 0.21 18.98
N ASN A 269 20.91 0.79 19.87
CA ASN A 269 20.94 0.46 21.29
C ASN A 269 20.62 -1.04 21.53
N VAL A 270 19.65 -1.60 20.81
CA VAL A 270 19.35 -3.05 20.87
C VAL A 270 20.56 -3.88 20.42
N VAL A 271 21.24 -3.52 19.35
CA VAL A 271 22.42 -4.27 18.85
C VAL A 271 23.59 -4.23 19.84
N LEU A 272 23.75 -3.13 20.57
CA LEU A 272 24.77 -2.95 21.60
C LEU A 272 24.45 -3.71 22.90
N ASP A 273 23.24 -3.54 23.41
CA ASP A 273 22.88 -3.89 24.79
C ASP A 273 22.01 -5.16 24.94
N ALA A 274 21.29 -5.59 23.89
CA ALA A 274 20.39 -6.73 23.98
C ALA A 274 21.12 -8.08 23.83
N ASN A 275 20.73 -9.04 24.65
CA ASN A 275 21.29 -10.39 24.69
C ASN A 275 20.55 -11.35 23.71
N CYS A 276 20.15 -10.82 22.54
CA CYS A 276 19.47 -11.55 21.47
C CYS A 276 20.46 -12.33 20.59
N SER A 277 19.97 -13.28 19.79
CA SER A 277 20.83 -14.04 18.87
C SER A 277 21.47 -13.11 17.83
N ARG A 278 22.80 -13.23 17.64
CA ARG A 278 23.61 -12.43 16.70
C ARG A 278 23.95 -13.22 15.44
#